data_AF-A0A376W1Y8-F1
#
_entry.id   AF-A0A376W1Y8-F1
#
_cell.length_a   1.000
_cell.length_b   1.000
_cell.length_c   1.000
_cell.angle_alpha   90.00
_cell.angle_beta   90.00
_cell.angle_gamma   90.00
#
_symmetry.space_group_name_H-M   'P 1'
#
loop_
_entity.id
_entity.type
_entity.pdbx_description
1 polymer ?
#
loop_
_entity_poly.entity_id
_entity_poly.type
_entity_poly.pdbx_seq_one_letter_code
_entity_poly.pdbx_strand_id
1 'polypeptide(L)' 'MYQHHNWQGALLDYPVSKVVCVAVTMPNILKRWAAQYRRASAVY' A
#
# COMPACT_ATOMS: atom_id res chain seq x y z
N MET A 1 10.37 9.30 15.23
CA MET A 1 9.17 9.59 14.41
C MET A 1 9.58 9.61 12.95
N TYR A 2 8.72 9.18 12.03
CA TYR A 2 8.98 9.33 10.59
C TYR A 2 8.97 10.81 10.20
N GLN A 3 9.77 11.19 9.20
CA GLN A 3 9.86 12.52 8.63
C GLN A 3 9.85 12.44 7.10
N HIS A 4 9.14 13.36 6.44
CA HIS A 4 9.08 13.41 4.98
C HIS A 4 10.42 13.88 4.43
N HIS A 5 10.97 13.14 3.47
CA HIS A 5 12.18 13.51 2.76
C HIS A 5 11.92 13.50 1.26
N ASN A 6 12.59 14.38 0.53
CA ASN A 6 12.62 14.30 -0.93
C ASN A 6 13.56 13.18 -1.40
N TRP A 7 13.65 12.98 -2.71
CA TRP A 7 14.44 11.89 -3.27
C TRP A 7 15.95 12.05 -3.03
N GLN A 8 16.46 13.28 -2.86
CA GLN A 8 17.85 13.55 -2.48
C GLN A 8 18.11 13.44 -0.97
N GLY A 9 17.08 13.17 -0.16
CA GLY A 9 17.20 13.05 1.29
C GLY A 9 17.14 14.38 2.04
N ALA A 10 16.71 15.49 1.43
CA ALA A 10 16.43 16.73 2.15
C ALA A 10 15.08 16.63 2.87
N LEU A 11 15.02 17.16 4.09
CA LEU A 11 13.81 17.19 4.92
C LEU A 11 12.75 18.11 4.31
N LEU A 12 11.49 17.65 4.30
CA LEU A 12 10.33 18.40 3.83
C LEU A 12 9.47 18.87 5.02
N ASP A 13 9.08 20.14 5.02
CA ASP A 13 8.29 20.79 6.09
C ASP A 13 6.77 20.51 6.01
N TYR A 14 6.39 19.32 5.56
CA TYR A 14 4.99 18.89 5.60
C TYR A 14 4.70 18.17 6.93
N PRO A 15 3.56 18.45 7.59
CA PRO A 15 3.22 17.79 8.84
C PRO A 15 2.94 16.31 8.62
N VAL A 16 3.57 15.46 9.43
CA VAL A 16 3.33 14.01 9.41
C VAL A 16 2.04 13.71 10.17
N SER A 17 1.05 13.16 9.46
CA SER A 17 -0.25 12.77 10.03
C SER A 17 -0.54 11.30 9.71
N LYS A 18 -1.72 10.97 9.21
CA LYS A 18 -2.13 9.61 8.81
C LYS A 18 -2.24 9.50 7.30
N VAL A 19 -1.85 8.35 6.76
CA VAL A 19 -2.04 8.02 5.34
C VAL A 19 -3.37 7.27 5.21
N VAL A 20 -4.22 7.74 4.30
CA VAL A 20 -5.47 7.06 3.95
C VAL A 20 -5.27 6.38 2.60
N CYS A 21 -5.42 5.06 2.55
CA CYS A 21 -5.34 4.29 1.32
C CYS A 21 -6.75 3.94 0.84
N VAL A 22 -7.02 4.15 -0.46
CA VAL A 22 -8.27 3.73 -1.11
C VAL A 22 -7.95 2.56 -2.03
N ALA A 23 -8.62 1.43 -1.81
CA ALA A 23 -8.50 0.28 -2.69
C ALA A 23 -9.39 0.47 -3.92
N VAL A 24 -8.78 0.46 -5.11
CA VAL A 24 -9.49 0.50 -6.39
C VAL A 24 -9.48 -0.90 -7.02
N THR A 25 -10.65 -1.35 -7.45
CA THR A 25 -10.80 -2.62 -8.16
C THR A 25 -10.49 -2.42 -9.63
N MET A 26 -9.26 -2.76 -10.03
CA MET A 26 -8.92 -3.01 -11.42
C MET A 26 -9.09 -4.51 -11.73
N PRO A 27 -9.56 -4.91 -12.92
CA PRO A 27 -9.84 -6.32 -13.24
C PRO A 27 -8.65 -7.25 -13.00
N ASN A 28 -7.43 -6.78 -13.32
CA ASN A 28 -6.21 -7.56 -13.15
C ASN A 28 -5.77 -7.67 -11.68
N ILE A 29 -6.03 -6.63 -10.88
CA ILE A 29 -5.76 -6.63 -9.44
C ILE A 29 -6.72 -7.60 -8.75
N LEU A 30 -8.03 -7.52 -9.01
CA LEU A 30 -9.00 -8.44 -8.42
C LEU A 30 -8.70 -9.91 -8.75
N LYS A 31 -8.37 -10.22 -10.02
CA LYS A 31 -7.98 -11.58 -10.43
C LYS A 31 -6.73 -12.07 -9.69
N ARG A 32 -5.70 -11.23 -9.58
CA ARG A 32 -4.46 -11.55 -8.87
C ARG A 32 -4.70 -11.78 -7.38
N TRP A 33 -5.49 -10.92 -6.74
CA TRP A 33 -5.82 -11.02 -5.32
C TRP A 33 -6.68 -12.25 -5.06
N ALA A 34 -7.71 -12.51 -5.86
CA ALA A 34 -8.54 -13.71 -5.74
C ALA A 34 -7.73 -15.01 -5.89
N ALA A 35 -6.76 -15.06 -6.81
CA ALA A 35 -5.85 -16.20 -6.95
C ALA A 35 -4.92 -16.38 -5.74
N GLN A 36 -4.43 -15.29 -5.16
CA GLN A 36 -3.59 -15.31 -3.97
C GLN A 36 -4.36 -15.75 -2.71
N TYR A 37 -5.58 -15.25 -2.49
CA TYR A 37 -6.41 -15.64 -1.34
C TYR A 37 -6.88 -17.09 -1.41
N ARG A 38 -7.24 -17.62 -2.60
CA ARG A 38 -7.57 -19.05 -2.76
C ARG A 38 -6.42 -19.98 -2.37
N ARG A 39 -5.17 -19.58 -2.64
CA ARG A 39 -3.98 -20.33 -2.22
C ARG A 39 -3.75 -20.26 -0.71
N ALA A 40 -4.05 -19.13 -0.08
CA ALA A 40 -3.90 -18.98 1.37
C ALA A 40 -4.94 -19.77 2.17
N SER A 41 -6.17 -19.94 1.66
CA SER A 41 -7.24 -20.71 2.32
C SER A 41 -7.12 -22.23 2.15
N ALA A 42 -6.23 -22.72 1.28
CA ALA A 42 -6.00 -24.15 1.08
C ALA A 42 -4.86 -24.72 1.94
N VAL A 43 -4.29 -23.90 2.83
CA VAL A 43 -3.13 -24.24 3.69
C VAL A 43 -3.50 -24.22 5.19
N TYR A 44 -4.79 -24.05 5.53
CA TYR A 44 -5.31 -24.18 6.90
C TYR A 44 -6.34 -25.30 6.99
#